data_AF-A0A0F9A551-F1
#
_entry.id   AF-A0A0F9A551-F1
#
_cell.length_a   1.000
_cell.length_b   1.000
_cell.length_c   1.000
_cell.angle_alpha   90.00
_cell.angle_beta   90.00
_cell.angle_gamma   90.00
#
_symmetry.space_group_name_H-M   'P 1'
#
loop_
_entity.id
_entity.type
_entity.pdbx_description
1 polymer ?
#
loop_
_entity_poly.entity_id
_entity_poly.type
_entity_poly.pdbx_seq_one_letter_code
_entity_poly.pdbx_strand_id
1 'polypeptide(L)'
;RDVNGAAYVDILTITSNNTVTADLHSSVTHDGNTILTDADLLDEDDMASDSATDAASQQSVKAYADLTRKNLLINGDFSVSQRLTTFASGTTPANSDDTYLLDRWLLISDGNDIVDVTQQSGGGVSGNEHYIRLDVETAQKKFGILQIIENKNLKSIIGGTASLSFEAKVSDITKLTDIRAVVLAWDSTADTVTSDIISAWNVEGTRPTLVANWTEENTDSDLGVTASWVKYTIANISIDTASTTNVAVFIYQNDVATNDTTGKFLEITNVQLESGLAATDFDYRDFGTELLLCKRYHEELNAEANVAFQYGMGQCITTTTARSVGNYLEKRIVPGVTVSAAADFDVRQADNSAQAVTVLTLSGISKTSLNFSITVAANLVAGNATRLSDDTTGVSRVKIDAEL
;
A
#
# COMPACT_ATOMS: atom_id res chain seq x y z
N ARG A 1 55.03 11.18 48.13
CA ARG A 1 55.03 11.18 49.61
C ARG A 1 55.98 12.27 50.07
N ASP A 2 55.51 13.19 50.91
CA ASP A 2 56.38 14.07 51.70
C ASP A 2 56.71 13.41 53.06
N VAL A 3 57.72 13.93 53.75
CA VAL A 3 58.47 13.37 54.90
C VAL A 3 57.68 12.90 56.14
N ASN A 4 56.35 12.93 56.14
CA ASN A 4 55.51 12.46 57.26
C ASN A 4 54.66 11.21 56.97
N GLY A 5 54.99 10.42 55.95
CA GLY A 5 54.52 9.02 55.86
C GLY A 5 53.01 8.80 55.60
N ALA A 6 52.21 9.85 55.40
CA ALA A 6 50.86 9.70 54.87
C ALA A 6 50.93 9.34 53.38
N ALA A 7 50.40 8.16 53.02
CA ALA A 7 50.10 7.86 51.64
C ALA A 7 48.82 8.60 51.26
N TYR A 8 48.95 9.83 50.75
CA TYR A 8 47.91 10.33 49.86
C TYR A 8 48.04 9.56 48.56
N VAL A 9 47.18 8.58 48.38
CA VAL A 9 46.76 8.17 47.04
C VAL A 9 45.54 9.05 46.75
N ASP A 10 45.80 10.31 46.42
CA ASP A 10 44.77 11.16 45.86
C ASP A 10 44.67 10.72 44.39
N ILE A 11 43.73 9.83 44.09
CA ILE A 11 43.47 9.49 42.68
C ILE A 11 42.49 10.49 42.08
N LEU A 12 41.53 11.02 42.85
CA LEU A 12 40.73 12.20 42.48
C LEU A 12 39.77 12.59 43.61
N THR A 13 39.88 13.80 44.17
CA THR A 13 38.88 14.34 45.12
C THR A 13 38.03 15.42 44.43
N ILE A 14 36.81 15.06 43.98
CA ILE A 14 35.90 15.99 43.28
C ILE A 14 35.03 16.71 44.32
N THR A 15 35.27 18.01 44.51
CA THR A 15 34.66 18.78 45.61
C THR A 15 33.51 19.70 45.19
N SER A 16 33.17 19.78 43.90
CA SER A 16 31.86 20.28 43.39
C SER A 16 31.87 20.33 41.86
N ASN A 17 30.68 20.18 41.24
CA ASN A 17 30.25 20.57 39.88
C ASN A 17 31.22 20.51 38.70
N ASN A 18 32.30 19.73 38.77
CA ASN A 18 33.20 19.52 37.65
C ASN A 18 33.00 18.10 37.12
N THR A 19 32.58 18.02 35.86
CA THR A 19 32.52 16.78 35.09
C THR A 19 33.89 16.12 35.11
N VAL A 20 33.99 14.93 35.69
CA VAL A 20 35.18 14.10 35.59
C VAL A 20 35.00 13.18 34.40
N THR A 21 35.85 13.35 33.40
CA THR A 21 35.92 12.43 32.25
C THR A 21 37.02 11.43 32.56
N ALA A 22 36.64 10.24 33.01
CA ALA A 22 37.55 9.12 33.20
C ALA A 22 37.38 8.17 32.02
N ASP A 23 38.46 7.95 31.26
CA ASP A 23 38.48 7.03 30.13
C ASP A 23 38.69 5.59 30.64
N LEU A 24 37.59 4.91 30.94
CA LEU A 24 37.59 3.57 31.52
C LEU A 24 37.72 2.51 30.43
N HIS A 25 38.89 1.90 30.34
CA HIS A 25 39.20 0.89 29.33
C HIS A 25 38.79 -0.56 29.70
N SER A 26 38.16 -0.82 30.86
CA SER A 26 37.76 -2.21 31.21
C SER A 26 36.60 -2.39 32.20
N SER A 27 36.57 -1.73 33.37
CA SER A 27 35.42 -1.83 34.30
C SER A 27 35.41 -0.77 35.41
N VAL A 28 34.22 -0.41 35.89
CA VAL A 28 34.00 0.29 37.16
C VAL A 28 33.78 -0.75 38.25
N THR A 29 34.58 -0.72 39.32
CA THR A 29 34.34 -1.55 40.52
C THR A 29 34.17 -0.66 41.75
N HIS A 30 33.23 -1.00 42.63
CA HIS A 30 33.03 -0.36 43.94
C HIS A 30 32.92 -1.45 45.00
N ASP A 31 33.71 -1.36 46.06
CA ASP A 31 33.72 -2.32 47.18
C ASP A 31 33.87 -3.80 46.76
N GLY A 32 34.59 -4.05 45.67
CA GLY A 32 34.82 -5.40 45.13
C GLY A 32 33.69 -5.92 44.23
N ASN A 33 32.62 -5.16 44.05
CA ASN A 33 31.56 -5.43 43.08
C ASN A 33 31.81 -4.65 41.80
N THR A 34 31.82 -5.35 40.67
CA THR A 34 31.79 -4.73 39.35
C THR A 34 30.43 -4.06 39.14
N ILE A 35 30.42 -2.75 38.88
CA ILE A 35 29.20 -1.95 38.65
C ILE A 35 28.88 -1.89 37.16
N LEU A 36 29.90 -1.71 36.30
CA LEU A 36 29.74 -1.64 34.84
C LEU A 36 30.98 -2.23 34.16
N THR A 37 30.78 -3.20 33.27
CA THR A 37 31.75 -3.65 32.26
C THR A 37 31.27 -3.31 30.86
N ASP A 38 32.18 -3.28 29.89
CA ASP A 38 31.86 -3.20 28.45
C ASP A 38 30.94 -4.36 27.98
N ALA A 39 30.92 -5.48 28.73
CA ALA A 39 30.05 -6.61 28.46
C ALA A 39 28.63 -6.48 29.06
N ASP A 40 28.39 -5.48 29.93
CA ASP A 40 27.07 -5.29 30.57
C ASP A 40 26.10 -4.52 29.66
N LEU A 41 26.57 -4.06 28.49
CA LEU A 41 25.78 -3.39 27.46
C LEU A 41 25.83 -4.22 26.18
N LEU A 42 24.67 -4.70 25.72
CA LEU A 42 24.55 -5.34 24.42
C LEU A 42 24.11 -4.30 23.39
N ASP A 43 24.95 -4.08 22.39
CA ASP A 43 24.64 -3.32 21.19
C ASP A 43 24.39 -4.28 20.04
N GLU A 44 23.20 -4.87 20.02
CA GLU A 44 22.72 -5.72 18.93
C GLU A 44 21.60 -4.99 18.19
N ASP A 45 21.86 -4.56 16.97
CA ASP A 45 20.85 -3.89 16.11
C ASP A 45 19.80 -4.88 15.58
N ASP A 46 20.13 -6.18 15.55
CA ASP A 46 19.30 -7.25 15.01
C ASP A 46 18.52 -8.03 16.09
N MET A 47 18.78 -7.75 17.37
CA MET A 47 18.20 -8.47 18.52
C MET A 47 18.34 -10.00 18.39
N ALA A 48 19.46 -10.48 17.85
CA ALA A 48 19.67 -11.89 17.56
C ALA A 48 19.83 -12.76 18.83
N SER A 49 20.12 -12.16 19.98
CA SER A 49 20.25 -12.85 21.26
C SER A 49 19.42 -12.22 22.39
N ASP A 50 19.16 -13.02 23.43
CA ASP A 50 18.61 -12.56 24.70
C ASP A 50 19.65 -12.67 25.82
N SER A 51 19.74 -11.64 26.67
CA SER A 51 20.59 -11.67 27.87
C SER A 51 19.78 -11.38 29.13
N ALA A 52 20.00 -12.22 30.15
CA ALA A 52 19.41 -12.05 31.46
C ALA A 52 20.23 -11.10 32.36
N THR A 53 21.43 -10.72 31.93
CA THR A 53 22.39 -9.92 32.73
C THR A 53 22.72 -8.58 32.11
N ASP A 54 22.60 -8.45 30.78
CA ASP A 54 23.10 -7.28 30.07
C ASP A 54 21.96 -6.34 29.71
N ALA A 55 22.21 -5.03 29.78
CA ALA A 55 21.24 -4.01 29.39
C ALA A 55 21.34 -3.74 27.89
N ALA A 56 20.20 -3.58 27.22
CA ALA A 56 20.16 -3.23 25.80
C ALA A 56 20.65 -1.79 25.57
N SER A 57 21.39 -1.57 24.47
CA SER A 57 21.79 -0.24 24.03
C SER A 57 20.56 0.59 23.61
N GLN A 58 20.70 1.91 23.57
CA GLN A 58 19.66 2.77 23.02
C GLN A 58 19.39 2.43 21.53
N GLN A 59 20.39 1.94 20.80
CA GLN A 59 20.25 1.54 19.39
C GLN A 59 19.42 0.25 19.28
N SER A 60 19.71 -0.78 20.08
CA SER A 60 18.92 -2.02 20.16
C SER A 60 17.46 -1.78 20.53
N VAL A 61 17.20 -0.93 21.54
CA VAL A 61 15.84 -0.58 21.97
C VAL A 61 15.10 0.19 20.87
N LYS A 62 15.79 1.10 20.17
CA LYS A 62 15.21 1.87 19.07
C LYS A 62 14.93 0.99 17.86
N ALA A 63 15.86 0.11 17.49
CA ALA A 63 15.69 -0.87 16.42
C ALA A 63 14.43 -1.72 16.68
N TYR A 64 14.26 -2.22 17.91
CA TYR A 64 13.05 -2.96 18.30
C TYR A 64 11.78 -2.11 18.27
N ALA A 65 11.80 -0.91 18.84
CA ALA A 65 10.64 -0.02 18.90
C ALA A 65 10.17 0.40 17.49
N ASP A 66 11.09 0.49 16.54
CA ASP A 66 10.78 0.86 15.17
C ASP A 66 10.15 -0.33 14.38
N LEU A 67 10.29 -1.59 14.80
CA LEU A 67 9.95 -2.81 14.00
C LEU A 67 8.50 -2.97 13.48
N THR A 68 7.54 -2.11 13.80
CA THR A 68 6.14 -2.37 13.38
C THR A 68 5.43 -1.16 12.79
N ARG A 69 4.77 -1.39 11.63
CA ARG A 69 3.85 -0.47 10.95
C ARG A 69 4.47 0.86 10.54
N LYS A 70 5.63 0.79 9.90
CA LYS A 70 6.36 1.96 9.39
C LYS A 70 5.81 2.42 8.05
N ASN A 71 5.46 1.47 7.19
CA ASN A 71 5.01 1.80 5.84
C ASN A 71 3.63 2.48 5.92
N LEU A 72 3.47 3.60 5.23
CA LEU A 72 2.21 4.32 5.10
C LEU A 72 1.43 3.88 3.87
N LEU A 73 2.10 3.20 2.93
CA LEU A 73 1.52 2.62 1.74
C LEU A 73 0.89 1.27 2.07
N ILE A 74 -0.14 0.94 1.32
CA ILE A 74 -0.90 -0.31 1.38
C ILE A 74 -0.55 -1.11 0.12
N ASN A 75 -0.32 -2.40 0.27
CA ASN A 75 -0.02 -3.34 -0.81
C ASN A 75 1.24 -2.95 -1.60
N GLY A 76 2.26 -2.43 -0.90
CA GLY A 76 3.52 -2.00 -1.54
C GLY A 76 4.38 -3.15 -2.06
N ASP A 77 4.14 -4.37 -1.57
CA ASP A 77 4.70 -5.63 -2.05
C ASP A 77 3.86 -6.28 -3.16
N PHE A 78 2.71 -5.68 -3.49
CA PHE A 78 1.77 -6.16 -4.50
C PHE A 78 1.28 -7.60 -4.28
N SER A 79 1.22 -8.08 -3.03
CA SER A 79 0.76 -9.46 -2.74
C SER A 79 -0.77 -9.61 -2.78
N VAL A 80 -1.52 -8.54 -2.55
CA VAL A 80 -2.98 -8.53 -2.63
C VAL A 80 -3.43 -8.11 -4.02
N SER A 81 -4.26 -8.94 -4.65
CA SER A 81 -5.04 -8.54 -5.82
C SER A 81 -6.45 -9.13 -5.79
N GLN A 82 -7.43 -8.32 -5.43
CA GLN A 82 -8.84 -8.68 -5.33
C GLN A 82 -9.59 -8.53 -6.66
N ARG A 83 -9.06 -7.71 -7.57
CA ARG A 83 -9.70 -7.38 -8.86
C ARG A 83 -9.37 -8.41 -9.93
N LEU A 84 -8.12 -8.45 -10.39
CA LEU A 84 -7.56 -9.38 -11.37
C LEU A 84 -6.03 -9.46 -11.20
N THR A 85 -5.37 -10.46 -11.76
CA THR A 85 -3.90 -10.52 -11.79
C THR A 85 -3.30 -10.07 -13.13
N THR A 86 -4.15 -9.76 -14.11
CA THR A 86 -3.77 -9.28 -15.44
C THR A 86 -4.81 -8.28 -15.91
N PHE A 87 -4.34 -7.12 -16.35
CA PHE A 87 -5.15 -6.01 -16.84
C PHE A 87 -4.61 -5.59 -18.19
N ALA A 88 -5.48 -5.64 -19.20
CA ALA A 88 -5.22 -5.30 -20.58
C ALA A 88 -6.44 -4.57 -21.14
N SER A 89 -6.40 -4.07 -22.38
CA SER A 89 -7.52 -3.32 -22.95
C SER A 89 -8.85 -4.10 -23.00
N GLY A 90 -8.78 -5.44 -23.00
CA GLY A 90 -9.94 -6.33 -22.98
C GLY A 90 -10.46 -6.75 -21.60
N THR A 91 -9.85 -6.32 -20.50
CA THR A 91 -10.26 -6.74 -19.14
C THR A 91 -11.28 -5.79 -18.50
N THR A 92 -11.81 -6.13 -17.32
CA THR A 92 -12.70 -5.25 -16.55
C THR A 92 -12.33 -5.27 -15.06
N PRO A 93 -11.66 -4.23 -14.53
CA PRO A 93 -11.29 -2.99 -15.23
C PRO A 93 -10.23 -3.21 -16.33
N ALA A 94 -10.22 -2.33 -17.33
CA ALA A 94 -9.17 -2.29 -18.35
C ALA A 94 -7.95 -1.52 -17.83
N ASN A 95 -6.80 -1.67 -18.49
CA ASN A 95 -5.57 -0.88 -18.29
C ASN A 95 -5.68 0.57 -18.80
N SER A 96 -6.75 1.25 -18.41
CA SER A 96 -6.97 2.66 -18.75
C SER A 96 -6.21 3.57 -17.80
N ASP A 97 -5.96 4.80 -18.24
CA ASP A 97 -5.44 5.86 -17.39
C ASP A 97 -6.39 6.11 -16.20
N ASP A 98 -5.85 6.63 -15.10
CA ASP A 98 -6.57 6.93 -13.85
C ASP A 98 -7.40 5.77 -13.31
N THR A 99 -6.85 4.55 -13.38
CA THR A 99 -7.57 3.33 -13.01
C THR A 99 -6.86 2.56 -11.90
N TYR A 100 -7.60 2.21 -10.84
CA TYR A 100 -7.13 1.31 -9.78
C TYR A 100 -7.09 -0.15 -10.26
N LEU A 101 -5.89 -0.77 -10.23
CA LEU A 101 -5.64 -2.11 -10.75
C LEU A 101 -5.25 -3.09 -9.64
N LEU A 102 -3.96 -3.17 -9.29
CA LEU A 102 -3.51 -3.93 -8.11
C LEU A 102 -3.85 -3.12 -6.87
N ASP A 103 -4.65 -3.68 -5.95
CA ASP A 103 -5.32 -2.97 -4.86
C ASP A 103 -4.56 -1.75 -4.34
N ARG A 104 -5.23 -0.57 -4.38
CA ARG A 104 -4.74 0.77 -4.01
C ARG A 104 -3.83 1.49 -4.99
N TRP A 105 -3.23 0.79 -5.95
CA TRP A 105 -2.35 1.39 -6.94
C TRP A 105 -3.13 1.80 -8.19
N LEU A 106 -3.05 3.07 -8.55
CA LEU A 106 -3.55 3.58 -9.82
C LEU A 106 -2.48 3.44 -10.90
N LEU A 107 -2.91 3.09 -12.10
CA LEU A 107 -2.18 3.37 -13.31
C LEU A 107 -2.41 4.83 -13.71
N ILE A 108 -1.34 5.57 -13.95
CA ILE A 108 -1.36 6.92 -14.51
C ILE A 108 -0.54 6.89 -15.79
N SER A 109 -1.15 7.18 -16.94
CA SER A 109 -0.52 7.01 -18.26
C SER A 109 -0.96 8.04 -19.31
N ASP A 110 -0.12 8.25 -20.33
CA ASP A 110 -0.39 9.19 -21.44
C ASP A 110 -1.40 8.63 -22.46
N GLY A 111 -2.59 8.29 -21.96
CA GLY A 111 -3.69 7.63 -22.65
C GLY A 111 -4.04 6.27 -22.05
N ASN A 112 -5.00 5.59 -22.67
CA ASN A 112 -5.37 4.22 -22.33
C ASN A 112 -4.48 3.23 -23.09
N ASP A 113 -4.33 2.02 -22.55
CA ASP A 113 -3.61 0.92 -23.21
C ASP A 113 -2.14 1.24 -23.48
N ILE A 114 -1.52 2.01 -22.57
CA ILE A 114 -0.09 2.34 -22.64
C ILE A 114 0.75 1.18 -22.14
N VAL A 115 0.30 0.55 -21.05
CA VAL A 115 0.91 -0.64 -20.49
C VAL A 115 -0.13 -1.69 -20.14
N ASP A 116 0.17 -2.95 -20.41
CA ASP A 116 -0.47 -4.07 -19.75
C ASP A 116 0.09 -4.21 -18.33
N VAL A 117 -0.79 -4.40 -17.36
CA VAL A 117 -0.41 -4.50 -15.95
C VAL A 117 -0.64 -5.91 -15.47
N THR A 118 0.39 -6.53 -14.89
CA THR A 118 0.27 -7.88 -14.32
C THR A 118 0.88 -7.96 -12.93
N GLN A 119 0.23 -8.75 -12.07
CA GLN A 119 0.84 -9.24 -10.84
C GLN A 119 1.72 -10.44 -11.19
N GLN A 120 2.97 -10.40 -10.76
CA GLN A 120 3.92 -11.49 -10.93
C GLN A 120 4.42 -11.95 -9.56
N SER A 121 5.23 -13.01 -9.53
CA SER A 121 5.86 -13.54 -8.33
C SER A 121 7.33 -13.92 -8.58
N GLY A 122 8.09 -14.08 -7.50
CA GLY A 122 9.53 -14.37 -7.58
C GLY A 122 10.37 -13.18 -8.06
N GLY A 123 9.88 -11.96 -7.81
CA GLY A 123 10.59 -10.70 -8.08
C GLY A 123 11.43 -10.27 -6.89
N GLY A 124 11.76 -8.97 -6.84
CA GLY A 124 12.53 -8.36 -5.76
C GLY A 124 13.99 -8.82 -5.66
N VAL A 125 14.72 -8.17 -4.76
CA VAL A 125 16.12 -8.46 -4.45
C VAL A 125 16.25 -9.83 -3.77
N SER A 126 15.25 -10.25 -2.99
CA SER A 126 15.27 -11.58 -2.34
C SER A 126 14.83 -12.71 -3.28
N GLY A 127 14.11 -12.40 -4.36
CA GLY A 127 13.62 -13.38 -5.33
C GLY A 127 12.32 -14.07 -4.91
N ASN A 128 11.64 -13.57 -3.88
CA ASN A 128 10.43 -14.18 -3.31
C ASN A 128 9.21 -13.24 -3.33
N GLU A 129 9.38 -12.03 -3.82
CA GLU A 129 8.37 -10.98 -3.77
C GLU A 129 7.32 -11.15 -4.86
N HIS A 130 6.08 -10.75 -4.55
CA HIS A 130 5.15 -10.34 -5.58
C HIS A 130 5.60 -8.98 -6.16
N TYR A 131 5.21 -8.68 -7.39
CA TYR A 131 5.56 -7.40 -8.01
C TYR A 131 4.56 -7.00 -9.07
N ILE A 132 4.47 -5.70 -9.32
CA ILE A 132 3.79 -5.16 -10.48
C ILE A 132 4.75 -5.18 -11.66
N ARG A 133 4.30 -5.71 -12.80
CA ARG A 133 4.93 -5.53 -14.11
C ARG A 133 4.05 -4.61 -14.95
N LEU A 134 4.67 -3.57 -15.50
CA LEU A 134 4.10 -2.66 -16.47
C LEU A 134 4.75 -2.99 -17.82
N ASP A 135 4.00 -3.68 -18.69
CA ASP A 135 4.44 -4.11 -20.02
C ASP A 135 4.01 -3.09 -21.08
N VAL A 136 4.96 -2.43 -21.73
CA VAL A 136 4.69 -1.40 -22.73
C VAL A 136 3.92 -1.99 -23.92
N GLU A 137 2.70 -1.50 -24.13
CA GLU A 137 1.83 -1.85 -25.27
C GLU A 137 1.78 -0.72 -26.31
N THR A 138 1.78 0.53 -25.84
CA THR A 138 1.89 1.70 -26.71
C THR A 138 3.23 2.38 -26.48
N ALA A 139 4.13 2.26 -27.46
CA ALA A 139 5.42 2.92 -27.42
C ALA A 139 5.30 4.46 -27.51
N GLN A 140 6.38 5.13 -27.10
CA GLN A 140 6.57 6.57 -27.06
C GLN A 140 5.55 7.25 -26.15
N LYS A 141 5.35 6.68 -24.95
CA LYS A 141 4.36 7.14 -23.98
C LYS A 141 4.88 7.03 -22.55
N LYS A 142 4.56 8.04 -21.74
CA LYS A 142 4.85 8.02 -20.29
C LYS A 142 3.77 7.25 -19.55
N PHE A 143 4.19 6.61 -18.46
CA PHE A 143 3.30 5.89 -17.57
C PHE A 143 3.95 5.74 -16.19
N GLY A 144 3.15 5.45 -15.19
CA GLY A 144 3.61 5.20 -13.84
C GLY A 144 2.51 4.65 -12.96
N ILE A 145 2.87 4.43 -11.70
CA ILE A 145 1.97 3.98 -10.66
C ILE A 145 1.88 5.03 -9.56
N LEU A 146 0.67 5.22 -9.06
CA LEU A 146 0.38 6.18 -8.01
C LEU A 146 -0.32 5.47 -6.85
N GLN A 147 0.06 5.83 -5.63
CA GLN A 147 -0.78 5.55 -4.47
C GLN A 147 -0.98 6.81 -3.63
N ILE A 148 -2.24 7.15 -3.42
CA ILE A 148 -2.66 8.27 -2.57
C ILE A 148 -3.01 7.77 -1.18
N ILE A 149 -2.48 8.43 -0.15
CA ILE A 149 -2.67 8.09 1.26
C ILE A 149 -3.78 9.00 1.85
N GLU A 150 -4.73 8.38 2.57
CA GLU A 150 -5.77 9.12 3.29
C GLU A 150 -5.19 10.06 4.35
N ASN A 151 -5.77 11.25 4.50
CA ASN A 151 -5.34 12.30 5.43
C ASN A 151 -5.10 11.78 6.85
N LYS A 152 -6.04 10.96 7.34
CA LYS A 152 -6.00 10.47 8.72
C LYS A 152 -4.76 9.59 9.03
N ASN A 153 -4.15 9.01 8.00
CA ASN A 153 -2.98 8.13 8.10
C ASN A 153 -1.65 8.90 8.01
N LEU A 154 -1.70 10.22 7.81
CA LEU A 154 -0.52 11.04 7.51
C LEU A 154 0.00 11.88 8.69
N LYS A 155 -0.59 11.69 9.88
CA LYS A 155 -0.25 12.47 11.09
C LYS A 155 1.23 12.39 11.47
N SER A 156 1.92 11.31 11.11
CA SER A 156 3.33 11.11 11.41
C SER A 156 4.27 11.89 10.48
N ILE A 157 3.82 12.31 9.29
CA ILE A 157 4.71 12.90 8.28
C ILE A 157 4.34 14.32 7.83
N ILE A 158 3.08 14.77 7.94
CA ILE A 158 2.70 16.14 7.56
C ILE A 158 3.44 17.16 8.43
N GLY A 159 4.18 18.08 7.79
CA GLY A 159 5.04 19.07 8.45
C GLY A 159 6.34 18.47 9.03
N GLY A 160 6.60 17.18 8.77
CA GLY A 160 7.77 16.45 9.20
C GLY A 160 8.62 15.97 8.04
N THR A 161 9.38 14.89 8.27
CA THR A 161 10.25 14.28 7.25
C THR A 161 9.83 12.84 6.99
N ALA A 162 9.84 12.45 5.72
CA ALA A 162 9.60 11.08 5.28
C ALA A 162 10.78 10.55 4.45
N SER A 163 10.84 9.23 4.29
CA SER A 163 11.76 8.56 3.39
C SER A 163 11.01 7.54 2.54
N LEU A 164 11.29 7.53 1.25
CA LEU A 164 10.74 6.61 0.26
C LEU A 164 11.79 5.57 -0.12
N SER A 165 11.38 4.32 -0.21
CA SER A 165 12.17 3.25 -0.84
C SER A 165 11.30 2.30 -1.65
N PHE A 166 11.90 1.67 -2.64
CA PHE A 166 11.28 0.60 -3.41
C PHE A 166 12.35 -0.23 -4.10
N GLU A 167 11.98 -1.41 -4.56
CA GLU A 167 12.81 -2.24 -5.43
C GLU A 167 12.29 -2.17 -6.85
N ALA A 168 13.19 -2.00 -7.82
CA ALA A 168 12.80 -1.95 -9.21
C ALA A 168 13.86 -2.56 -10.13
N LYS A 169 13.42 -2.92 -11.33
CA LYS A 169 14.27 -3.14 -12.50
C LYS A 169 13.51 -2.85 -13.78
N VAL A 170 14.26 -2.73 -14.87
CA VAL A 170 13.72 -2.63 -16.23
C VAL A 170 14.19 -3.81 -17.07
N SER A 171 13.38 -4.28 -18.03
CA SER A 171 13.84 -5.36 -18.92
C SER A 171 14.88 -4.91 -19.94
N ASP A 172 15.02 -3.59 -20.16
CA ASP A 172 15.97 -3.00 -21.10
C ASP A 172 16.33 -1.56 -20.71
N ILE A 173 17.54 -1.38 -20.18
CA ILE A 173 18.07 -0.09 -19.72
C ILE A 173 18.31 0.94 -20.85
N THR A 174 18.26 0.50 -22.12
CA THR A 174 18.36 1.41 -23.28
C THR A 174 16.99 1.92 -23.73
N LYS A 175 15.92 1.38 -23.15
CA LYS A 175 14.54 1.64 -23.55
C LYS A 175 13.74 2.31 -22.44
N LEU A 176 13.95 1.89 -21.19
CA LEU A 176 13.36 2.50 -20.01
C LEU A 176 14.48 3.19 -19.22
N THR A 177 14.94 4.31 -19.77
CA THR A 177 16.18 5.03 -19.40
C THR A 177 16.01 6.03 -18.27
N ASP A 178 14.81 6.58 -18.08
CA ASP A 178 14.53 7.60 -17.07
C ASP A 178 13.36 7.14 -16.21
N ILE A 179 13.67 6.55 -15.06
CA ILE A 179 12.67 6.16 -14.06
C ILE A 179 12.83 7.08 -12.85
N ARG A 180 11.73 7.69 -12.44
CA ARG A 180 11.69 8.67 -11.36
C ARG A 180 10.70 8.27 -10.30
N ALA A 181 10.89 8.82 -9.10
CA ALA A 181 9.94 8.71 -8.02
C ALA A 181 9.79 10.05 -7.31
N VAL A 182 8.54 10.40 -7.00
CA VAL A 182 8.20 11.66 -6.34
C VAL A 182 7.12 11.43 -5.28
N VAL A 183 7.33 12.06 -4.14
CA VAL A 183 6.32 12.23 -3.09
C VAL A 183 5.60 13.53 -3.38
N LEU A 184 4.28 13.44 -3.50
CA LEU A 184 3.41 14.55 -3.83
C LEU A 184 2.60 14.95 -2.61
N ALA A 185 2.34 16.24 -2.43
CA ALA A 185 1.42 16.78 -1.45
C ALA A 185 0.21 17.42 -2.13
N TRP A 186 -0.95 17.23 -1.53
CA TRP A 186 -2.22 17.85 -1.92
C TRP A 186 -2.62 18.89 -0.90
N ASP A 187 -2.87 20.13 -1.32
CA ASP A 187 -3.11 21.29 -0.45
C ASP A 187 -4.57 21.78 -0.41
N SER A 188 -5.52 20.93 -0.84
CA SER A 188 -6.94 21.27 -0.92
C SER A 188 -7.80 20.44 0.06
N THR A 189 -9.01 20.03 -0.33
CA THR A 189 -9.93 19.32 0.57
C THR A 189 -9.45 17.90 0.82
N ALA A 190 -9.29 17.55 2.10
CA ALA A 190 -8.87 16.23 2.54
C ALA A 190 -9.71 15.10 1.92
N ASP A 191 -9.03 14.08 1.40
CA ASP A 191 -9.61 12.84 0.85
C ASP A 191 -10.61 13.04 -0.30
N THR A 192 -10.56 14.22 -0.94
CA THR A 192 -11.31 14.61 -2.15
C THR A 192 -10.32 15.09 -3.21
N VAL A 193 -9.40 14.20 -3.55
CA VAL A 193 -8.25 14.47 -4.43
C VAL A 193 -8.65 14.39 -5.90
N THR A 194 -7.87 15.02 -6.78
CA THR A 194 -7.88 14.68 -8.21
C THR A 194 -6.88 13.55 -8.42
N SER A 195 -7.37 12.35 -8.75
CA SER A 195 -6.59 11.12 -8.88
C SER A 195 -5.73 11.10 -10.15
N ASP A 196 -6.25 11.62 -11.27
CA ASP A 196 -5.44 11.96 -12.44
C ASP A 196 -4.57 13.17 -12.13
N ILE A 197 -3.34 12.90 -11.70
CA ILE A 197 -2.41 13.92 -11.22
C ILE A 197 -1.74 14.71 -12.33
N ILE A 198 -1.88 14.33 -13.61
CA ILE A 198 -1.12 14.92 -14.73
C ILE A 198 -2.01 15.79 -15.62
N SER A 199 -1.71 17.08 -15.69
CA SER A 199 -2.39 18.00 -16.63
C SER A 199 -1.74 18.04 -18.01
N ALA A 200 -0.46 17.71 -18.11
CA ALA A 200 0.25 17.56 -19.38
C ALA A 200 1.47 16.65 -19.22
N TRP A 201 1.59 15.62 -20.05
CA TRP A 201 2.72 14.69 -19.99
C TRP A 201 4.05 15.28 -20.48
N ASN A 202 4.00 16.34 -21.29
CA ASN A 202 5.15 17.00 -21.91
C ASN A 202 6.02 16.07 -22.78
N VAL A 203 6.93 16.66 -23.55
CA VAL A 203 7.82 15.94 -24.47
C VAL A 203 8.95 15.18 -23.75
N GLU A 204 9.74 14.44 -24.51
CA GLU A 204 10.95 13.72 -24.08
C GLU A 204 11.83 14.52 -23.12
N GLY A 205 12.36 13.84 -22.09
CA GLY A 205 13.25 14.43 -21.07
C GLY A 205 12.64 15.56 -20.22
N THR A 206 11.40 15.97 -20.48
CA THR A 206 10.71 17.04 -19.76
C THR A 206 9.70 16.44 -18.79
N ARG A 207 9.72 16.87 -17.53
CA ARG A 207 8.82 16.39 -16.48
C ARG A 207 7.35 16.61 -16.85
N PRO A 208 6.43 15.72 -16.46
CA PRO A 208 5.00 16.00 -16.53
C PRO A 208 4.63 17.25 -15.74
N THR A 209 3.60 17.96 -16.18
CA THR A 209 2.99 19.05 -15.42
C THR A 209 1.85 18.50 -14.57
N LEU A 210 1.95 18.68 -13.26
CA LEU A 210 0.90 18.26 -12.33
C LEU A 210 -0.38 19.07 -12.54
N VAL A 211 -1.53 18.49 -12.21
CA VAL A 211 -2.78 19.24 -12.05
C VAL A 211 -2.72 20.14 -10.81
N ALA A 212 -3.58 21.15 -10.74
CA ALA A 212 -3.64 22.08 -9.62
C ALA A 212 -3.79 21.37 -8.27
N ASN A 213 -3.21 21.98 -7.23
CA ASN A 213 -3.17 21.51 -5.83
C ASN A 213 -2.25 20.32 -5.55
N TRP A 214 -1.61 19.73 -6.57
CA TRP A 214 -0.51 18.79 -6.36
C TRP A 214 0.84 19.51 -6.46
N THR A 215 1.68 19.32 -5.45
CA THR A 215 3.05 19.81 -5.39
C THR A 215 4.02 18.68 -5.12
N GLU A 216 5.26 18.82 -5.58
CA GLU A 216 6.31 17.84 -5.35
C GLU A 216 7.09 18.20 -4.08
N GLU A 217 7.24 17.23 -3.17
CA GLU A 217 7.96 17.40 -1.90
C GLU A 217 9.46 17.04 -2.01
N ASN A 218 9.84 16.33 -3.06
CA ASN A 218 11.24 16.08 -3.41
C ASN A 218 11.53 16.47 -4.85
N THR A 219 12.79 16.82 -5.11
CA THR A 219 13.28 16.95 -6.48
C THR A 219 13.31 15.57 -7.12
N ASP A 220 12.49 15.35 -8.14
CA ASP A 220 12.64 14.14 -8.96
C ASP A 220 13.89 14.22 -9.84
N SER A 221 14.49 13.06 -10.09
CA SER A 221 15.57 12.86 -11.04
C SER A 221 15.56 11.40 -11.50
N ASP A 222 16.21 11.11 -12.62
CA ASP A 222 16.45 9.72 -13.02
C ASP A 222 17.20 8.98 -11.91
N LEU A 223 16.68 7.81 -11.55
CA LEU A 223 17.24 6.92 -10.53
C LEU A 223 18.28 5.94 -11.11
N GLY A 224 18.44 5.90 -12.44
CA GLY A 224 19.36 4.98 -13.10
C GLY A 224 18.96 3.52 -12.89
N VAL A 225 17.67 3.21 -13.13
CA VAL A 225 17.14 1.88 -12.89
C VAL A 225 17.83 0.83 -13.77
N THR A 226 18.25 -0.29 -13.18
CA THR A 226 19.07 -1.30 -13.88
C THR A 226 18.25 -2.49 -14.38
N ALA A 227 18.91 -3.42 -15.10
CA ALA A 227 18.30 -4.68 -15.55
C ALA A 227 18.16 -5.75 -14.45
N SER A 228 18.70 -5.48 -13.25
CA SER A 228 18.62 -6.35 -12.07
C SER A 228 17.83 -5.64 -10.99
N TRP A 229 17.17 -6.42 -10.12
CA TRP A 229 16.49 -5.87 -8.94
C TRP A 229 17.49 -5.14 -8.05
N VAL A 230 17.19 -3.88 -7.75
CA VAL A 230 17.97 -3.01 -6.86
C VAL A 230 16.99 -2.22 -5.99
N LYS A 231 17.36 -1.99 -4.73
CA LYS A 231 16.64 -1.08 -3.82
C LYS A 231 17.06 0.36 -4.11
N TYR A 232 16.09 1.21 -4.43
CA TYR A 232 16.23 2.65 -4.63
C TYR A 232 15.67 3.39 -3.41
N THR A 233 16.32 4.48 -3.01
CA THR A 233 15.92 5.27 -1.84
C THR A 233 15.94 6.76 -2.14
N ILE A 234 14.94 7.48 -1.62
CA ILE A 234 14.87 8.93 -1.56
C ILE A 234 14.61 9.28 -0.09
N ALA A 235 15.68 9.61 0.63
CA ALA A 235 15.64 9.85 2.06
C ALA A 235 15.49 11.33 2.39
N ASN A 236 15.03 11.63 3.61
CA ASN A 236 14.97 12.99 4.15
C ASN A 236 14.14 13.97 3.28
N ILE A 237 12.97 13.51 2.84
CA ILE A 237 11.99 14.32 2.13
C ILE A 237 11.26 15.17 3.17
N SER A 238 11.33 16.49 3.06
CA SER A 238 10.52 17.38 3.91
C SER A 238 9.11 17.42 3.33
N ILE A 239 8.09 17.16 4.15
CA ILE A 239 6.67 17.27 3.75
C ILE A 239 6.16 18.62 4.23
N ASP A 240 6.54 19.68 3.52
CA ASP A 240 6.43 21.06 3.99
C ASP A 240 5.52 21.96 3.15
N THR A 241 4.85 21.41 2.13
CA THR A 241 3.79 22.14 1.42
C THR A 241 2.76 22.68 2.42
N ALA A 242 2.47 23.97 2.30
CA ALA A 242 1.52 24.62 3.19
C ALA A 242 0.12 24.00 3.01
N SER A 243 -0.53 23.67 4.12
CA SER A 243 -1.90 23.10 4.13
C SER A 243 -2.02 21.69 3.53
N THR A 244 -0.93 20.91 3.45
CA THR A 244 -0.98 19.50 3.02
C THR A 244 -2.06 18.72 3.77
N THR A 245 -3.02 18.16 3.02
CA THR A 245 -4.05 17.26 3.55
C THR A 245 -3.89 15.83 3.06
N ASN A 246 -3.32 15.60 1.87
CA ASN A 246 -3.02 14.24 1.40
C ASN A 246 -1.60 14.18 0.87
N VAL A 247 -1.03 12.98 0.87
CA VAL A 247 0.28 12.67 0.32
C VAL A 247 0.12 11.51 -0.63
N ALA A 248 0.87 11.50 -1.73
CA ALA A 248 0.90 10.40 -2.67
C ALA A 248 2.34 10.04 -3.04
N VAL A 249 2.54 8.81 -3.50
CA VAL A 249 3.81 8.35 -4.08
C VAL A 249 3.58 8.03 -5.54
N PHE A 250 4.30 8.70 -6.43
CA PHE A 250 4.26 8.48 -7.87
C PHE A 250 5.61 7.96 -8.36
N ILE A 251 5.63 6.75 -8.93
CA ILE A 251 6.82 6.16 -9.55
C ILE A 251 6.52 6.01 -11.03
N TYR A 252 7.34 6.62 -11.89
CA TYR A 252 6.99 6.77 -13.29
C TYR A 252 8.21 6.73 -14.22
N GLN A 253 7.93 6.32 -15.44
CA GLN A 253 8.83 6.44 -16.57
C GLN A 253 8.67 7.85 -17.15
N ASN A 254 9.77 8.60 -17.34
CA ASN A 254 9.76 10.01 -17.76
C ASN A 254 10.26 10.24 -19.19
N ASP A 255 10.72 9.22 -19.92
CA ASP A 255 11.31 9.41 -21.24
C ASP A 255 10.33 9.10 -22.39
N VAL A 256 9.55 10.09 -22.84
CA VAL A 256 8.68 9.90 -24.01
C VAL A 256 9.49 10.06 -25.30
N ALA A 257 9.55 9.02 -26.12
CA ALA A 257 9.96 9.01 -27.53
C ALA A 257 11.37 8.46 -27.81
N THR A 258 11.39 7.44 -28.67
CA THR A 258 12.56 6.72 -29.21
C THR A 258 13.17 5.64 -28.32
N ASN A 259 12.97 5.76 -27.01
CA ASN A 259 13.53 4.81 -26.06
C ASN A 259 12.55 3.69 -25.68
N ASP A 260 11.30 3.91 -25.30
CA ASP A 260 10.42 2.77 -25.06
C ASP A 260 10.03 2.03 -26.37
N THR A 261 9.87 0.72 -26.27
CA THR A 261 9.40 -0.15 -27.36
C THR A 261 8.39 -1.10 -26.75
N THR A 262 7.45 -1.61 -27.53
CA THR A 262 6.49 -2.58 -27.02
C THR A 262 7.19 -3.83 -26.47
N GLY A 263 6.59 -4.50 -25.47
CA GLY A 263 7.19 -5.68 -24.85
C GLY A 263 8.38 -5.37 -23.95
N LYS A 264 8.46 -4.14 -23.42
CA LYS A 264 9.47 -3.70 -22.44
C LYS A 264 8.81 -3.51 -21.09
N PHE A 265 9.51 -3.87 -20.03
CA PHE A 265 8.91 -4.03 -18.72
C PHE A 265 9.57 -3.09 -17.72
N LEU A 266 8.76 -2.31 -17.00
CA LEU A 266 9.13 -1.74 -15.72
C LEU A 266 8.53 -2.62 -14.63
N GLU A 267 9.36 -3.12 -13.73
CA GLU A 267 8.95 -4.01 -12.64
C GLU A 267 9.29 -3.38 -11.30
N ILE A 268 8.33 -3.35 -10.39
CA ILE A 268 8.43 -2.64 -9.10
C ILE A 268 7.87 -3.51 -7.97
N THR A 269 8.52 -3.52 -6.81
CA THR A 269 8.02 -4.13 -5.57
C THR A 269 8.53 -3.39 -4.33
N ASN A 270 8.09 -3.83 -3.15
CA ASN A 270 8.52 -3.35 -1.84
C ASN A 270 8.48 -1.82 -1.69
N VAL A 271 7.42 -1.18 -2.20
CA VAL A 271 7.27 0.28 -2.13
C VAL A 271 6.87 0.71 -0.72
N GLN A 272 7.70 1.53 -0.10
CA GLN A 272 7.55 1.99 1.27
C GLN A 272 7.77 3.49 1.39
N LEU A 273 6.78 4.17 1.97
CA LEU A 273 6.94 5.52 2.49
C LEU A 273 6.82 5.45 4.02
N GLU A 274 7.82 5.96 4.73
CA GLU A 274 7.85 5.93 6.19
C GLU A 274 8.30 7.26 6.78
N SER A 275 7.96 7.51 8.04
CA SER A 275 8.42 8.68 8.77
C SER A 275 9.90 8.52 9.15
N GLY A 276 10.70 9.55 8.86
CA GLY A 276 12.10 9.59 9.29
C GLY A 276 13.07 10.10 8.22
N LEU A 277 14.32 10.26 8.65
CA LEU A 277 15.41 10.82 7.85
C LEU A 277 16.08 9.79 6.93
N ALA A 278 15.83 8.50 7.13
CA ALA A 278 16.42 7.41 6.36
C ALA A 278 15.37 6.35 6.05
N ALA A 279 15.46 5.75 4.87
CA ALA A 279 14.66 4.59 4.51
C ALA A 279 15.23 3.34 5.23
N THR A 280 14.34 2.58 5.86
CA THR A 280 14.64 1.32 6.52
C THR A 280 14.32 0.15 5.60
N ASP A 281 14.45 -1.08 6.08
CA ASP A 281 14.00 -2.25 5.33
C ASP A 281 12.48 -2.30 5.21
N PHE A 282 12.01 -3.01 4.19
CA PHE A 282 10.60 -3.10 3.89
C PHE A 282 9.83 -3.72 5.07
N ASP A 283 8.76 -3.07 5.49
CA ASP A 283 7.85 -3.48 6.55
C ASP A 283 6.87 -4.53 6.02
N TYR A 284 7.23 -5.80 6.18
CA TYR A 284 6.37 -6.92 5.82
C TYR A 284 5.21 -7.05 6.81
N ARG A 285 4.01 -6.69 6.34
CA ARG A 285 2.76 -6.97 7.08
C ARG A 285 2.31 -8.40 6.79
N ASP A 286 1.64 -9.02 7.75
CA ASP A 286 0.98 -10.29 7.48
C ASP A 286 -0.11 -10.10 6.41
N PHE A 287 -0.30 -11.12 5.57
CA PHE A 287 -1.25 -11.05 4.46
C PHE A 287 -2.68 -10.72 4.91
N GLY A 288 -3.11 -11.19 6.09
CA GLY A 288 -4.45 -10.92 6.61
C GLY A 288 -4.67 -9.44 6.93
N THR A 289 -3.67 -8.80 7.55
CA THR A 289 -3.67 -7.35 7.81
C THR A 289 -3.64 -6.56 6.50
N GLU A 290 -2.79 -6.95 5.54
CA GLU A 290 -2.69 -6.24 4.25
C GLU A 290 -3.99 -6.34 3.44
N LEU A 291 -4.61 -7.54 3.41
CA LEU A 291 -5.91 -7.74 2.80
C LEU A 291 -7.01 -6.92 3.48
N LEU A 292 -6.99 -6.80 4.82
CA LEU A 292 -7.96 -5.96 5.54
C LEU A 292 -7.80 -4.48 5.18
N LEU A 293 -6.57 -4.00 5.05
CA LEU A 293 -6.27 -2.64 4.63
C LEU A 293 -6.75 -2.37 3.20
N CYS A 294 -6.51 -3.31 2.27
CA CYS A 294 -7.03 -3.23 0.90
C CYS A 294 -8.57 -3.25 0.87
N LYS A 295 -9.19 -4.15 1.66
CA LYS A 295 -10.65 -4.26 1.79
C LYS A 295 -11.34 -3.03 2.32
N ARG A 296 -10.62 -2.09 2.95
CA ARG A 296 -11.19 -0.79 3.31
C ARG A 296 -11.58 0.05 2.09
N TYR A 297 -10.90 -0.13 0.96
CA TYR A 297 -11.07 0.69 -0.25
C TYR A 297 -11.76 -0.08 -1.37
N HIS A 298 -11.53 -1.39 -1.47
CA HIS A 298 -12.19 -2.21 -2.48
C HIS A 298 -12.49 -3.60 -1.95
N GLU A 299 -13.68 -4.11 -2.22
CA GLU A 299 -14.02 -5.51 -1.94
C GLU A 299 -14.94 -6.04 -3.04
N GLU A 300 -14.62 -7.24 -3.51
CA GLU A 300 -15.48 -7.99 -4.39
C GLU A 300 -16.16 -9.10 -3.58
N LEU A 301 -17.49 -9.08 -3.54
CA LEU A 301 -18.26 -10.20 -3.02
C LEU A 301 -18.53 -11.17 -4.17
N ASN A 302 -17.86 -12.31 -4.10
CA ASN A 302 -17.92 -13.39 -5.06
C ASN A 302 -17.50 -14.70 -4.37
N ALA A 303 -17.74 -15.82 -5.03
CA ALA A 303 -17.15 -17.08 -4.62
C ALA A 303 -15.86 -17.39 -5.38
N GLU A 304 -15.05 -18.25 -4.79
CA GLU A 304 -13.99 -18.96 -5.47
C GLU A 304 -14.54 -19.74 -6.68
N ALA A 305 -13.70 -19.97 -7.68
CA ALA A 305 -14.06 -20.77 -8.84
C ALA A 305 -14.62 -22.13 -8.38
N ASN A 306 -15.86 -22.44 -8.81
CA ASN A 306 -16.61 -23.69 -8.52
C ASN A 306 -17.36 -23.76 -7.18
N VAL A 307 -17.48 -22.68 -6.41
CA VAL A 307 -18.38 -22.61 -5.24
C VAL A 307 -19.49 -21.60 -5.51
N ALA A 308 -20.74 -21.92 -5.14
CA ALA A 308 -21.85 -20.98 -5.31
C ALA A 308 -21.83 -19.96 -4.16
N PHE A 309 -21.68 -18.67 -4.47
CA PHE A 309 -21.72 -17.62 -3.47
C PHE A 309 -23.15 -17.35 -2.98
N GLN A 310 -23.27 -16.89 -1.74
CA GLN A 310 -24.54 -16.45 -1.16
C GLN A 310 -24.38 -15.04 -0.62
N TYR A 311 -25.14 -14.11 -1.17
CA TYR A 311 -25.02 -12.67 -0.89
C TYR A 311 -25.79 -12.23 0.35
N GLY A 312 -26.85 -12.97 0.70
CA GLY A 312 -27.66 -12.67 1.88
C GLY A 312 -29.00 -13.38 1.87
N MET A 313 -29.52 -13.61 3.08
CA MET A 313 -30.89 -14.07 3.28
C MET A 313 -31.87 -12.90 3.16
N GLY A 314 -33.03 -13.20 2.61
CA GLY A 314 -34.05 -12.23 2.26
C GLY A 314 -35.47 -12.78 2.38
N GLN A 315 -36.43 -11.98 1.92
CA GLN A 315 -37.85 -12.34 1.90
C GLN A 315 -38.47 -12.06 0.53
N CYS A 316 -39.31 -12.98 0.07
CA CYS A 316 -40.21 -12.78 -1.06
C CYS A 316 -41.33 -11.82 -0.65
N ILE A 317 -41.43 -10.66 -1.31
CA ILE A 317 -42.42 -9.62 -1.02
C ILE A 317 -43.71 -9.84 -1.82
N THR A 318 -43.56 -10.30 -3.06
CA THR A 318 -44.67 -10.64 -3.95
C THR A 318 -44.37 -11.96 -4.66
N THR A 319 -45.16 -12.32 -5.67
CA THR A 319 -44.89 -13.49 -6.51
C THR A 319 -43.75 -13.29 -7.52
N THR A 320 -43.23 -12.06 -7.64
CA THR A 320 -42.18 -11.70 -8.61
C THR A 320 -41.05 -10.87 -8.00
N THR A 321 -41.18 -10.39 -6.76
CA THR A 321 -40.16 -9.54 -6.13
C THR A 321 -39.69 -10.07 -4.79
N ALA A 322 -38.39 -9.96 -4.53
CA ALA A 322 -37.77 -10.27 -3.24
C ALA A 322 -36.84 -9.13 -2.79
N ARG A 323 -36.49 -9.13 -1.50
CA ARG A 323 -35.50 -8.22 -0.92
C ARG A 323 -34.50 -8.99 -0.07
N SER A 324 -33.24 -8.60 -0.13
CA SER A 324 -32.15 -9.16 0.68
C SER A 324 -31.19 -8.04 1.12
N VAL A 325 -30.44 -8.28 2.19
CA VAL A 325 -29.40 -7.36 2.68
C VAL A 325 -28.03 -7.96 2.38
N GLY A 326 -27.15 -7.14 1.80
CA GLY A 326 -25.73 -7.45 1.63
C GLY A 326 -24.90 -6.74 2.68
N ASN A 327 -23.86 -7.40 3.19
CA ASN A 327 -22.91 -6.83 4.14
C ASN A 327 -21.49 -6.95 3.58
N TYR A 328 -20.64 -6.00 3.92
CA TYR A 328 -19.24 -5.95 3.54
C TYR A 328 -18.44 -5.21 4.62
N LEU A 329 -17.11 -5.24 4.56
CA LEU A 329 -16.27 -4.56 5.53
C LEU A 329 -16.44 -3.04 5.44
N GLU A 330 -16.33 -2.34 6.57
CA GLU A 330 -16.52 -0.89 6.63
C GLU A 330 -15.59 -0.14 5.65
N LYS A 331 -16.18 0.60 4.72
CA LYS A 331 -15.48 1.41 3.73
C LYS A 331 -15.14 2.80 4.25
N ARG A 332 -14.16 3.46 3.62
CA ARG A 332 -13.76 4.83 4.02
C ARG A 332 -14.90 5.85 3.90
N ILE A 333 -15.67 5.75 2.82
CA ILE A 333 -16.82 6.58 2.47
C ILE A 333 -18.01 5.68 2.14
N VAL A 334 -19.18 6.26 1.87
CA VAL A 334 -20.26 5.49 1.25
C VAL A 334 -19.76 5.07 -0.15
N PRO A 335 -19.62 3.76 -0.43
CA PRO A 335 -18.97 3.29 -1.64
C PRO A 335 -19.87 3.43 -2.87
N GLY A 336 -19.24 3.48 -4.04
CA GLY A 336 -19.88 3.08 -5.29
C GLY A 336 -20.02 1.56 -5.31
N VAL A 337 -21.18 1.05 -5.73
CA VAL A 337 -21.40 -0.39 -5.86
C VAL A 337 -21.89 -0.73 -7.25
N THR A 338 -21.23 -1.68 -7.89
CA THR A 338 -21.65 -2.24 -9.17
C THR A 338 -21.89 -3.74 -9.02
N VAL A 339 -22.72 -4.29 -9.91
CA VAL A 339 -23.02 -5.72 -9.96
C VAL A 339 -22.82 -6.24 -11.37
N SER A 340 -22.55 -7.53 -11.49
CA SER A 340 -22.59 -8.21 -12.77
C SER A 340 -24.04 -8.28 -13.31
N ALA A 341 -24.25 -8.97 -14.42
CA ALA A 341 -25.57 -9.02 -15.04
C ALA A 341 -26.59 -9.64 -14.07
N ALA A 342 -27.83 -9.13 -14.10
CA ALA A 342 -28.90 -9.66 -13.24
C ALA A 342 -29.08 -11.19 -13.42
N ALA A 343 -28.91 -11.68 -14.64
CA ALA A 343 -29.00 -13.10 -14.97
C ALA A 343 -27.89 -13.96 -14.34
N ASP A 344 -26.81 -13.37 -13.82
CA ASP A 344 -25.78 -14.11 -13.09
C ASP A 344 -26.25 -14.50 -11.68
N PHE A 345 -27.37 -13.93 -11.21
CA PHE A 345 -27.92 -14.15 -9.88
C PHE A 345 -29.23 -14.94 -9.94
N ASP A 346 -29.47 -15.73 -8.90
CA ASP A 346 -30.74 -16.38 -8.64
C ASP A 346 -31.27 -16.05 -7.24
N VAL A 347 -32.55 -16.34 -7.05
CA VAL A 347 -33.13 -16.48 -5.72
C VAL A 347 -33.66 -17.88 -5.51
N ARG A 348 -33.48 -18.39 -4.30
CA ARG A 348 -33.83 -19.78 -3.97
C ARG A 348 -35.16 -19.82 -3.23
N GLN A 349 -36.05 -20.71 -3.67
CA GLN A 349 -37.32 -20.96 -3.02
C GLN A 349 -37.19 -21.94 -1.85
N ALA A 350 -38.28 -22.16 -1.12
CA ALA A 350 -38.33 -23.07 0.03
C ALA A 350 -38.04 -24.53 -0.34
N ASP A 351 -38.36 -24.94 -1.58
CA ASP A 351 -38.04 -26.26 -2.14
C ASP A 351 -36.62 -26.32 -2.76
N ASN A 352 -35.82 -25.27 -2.56
CA ASN A 352 -34.48 -25.08 -3.10
C ASN A 352 -34.42 -24.88 -4.64
N SER A 353 -35.56 -24.74 -5.32
CA SER A 353 -35.58 -24.35 -6.73
C SER A 353 -35.03 -22.93 -6.93
N ALA A 354 -34.24 -22.74 -7.98
CA ALA A 354 -33.71 -21.45 -8.38
C ALA A 354 -34.73 -20.70 -9.24
N GLN A 355 -34.84 -19.39 -9.04
CA GLN A 355 -35.48 -18.47 -9.97
C GLN A 355 -34.45 -17.44 -10.41
N ALA A 356 -34.15 -17.43 -11.71
CA ALA A 356 -33.21 -16.48 -12.30
C ALA A 356 -33.70 -15.03 -12.08
N VAL A 357 -32.78 -14.16 -11.69
CA VAL A 357 -33.06 -12.75 -11.47
C VAL A 357 -33.10 -12.03 -12.82
N THR A 358 -34.20 -11.31 -13.07
CA THR A 358 -34.40 -10.53 -14.30
C THR A 358 -34.02 -9.07 -14.11
N VAL A 359 -34.13 -8.56 -12.87
CA VAL A 359 -33.69 -7.22 -12.48
C VAL A 359 -33.12 -7.26 -11.07
N LEU A 360 -31.90 -6.74 -10.91
CA LEU A 360 -31.26 -6.52 -9.61
C LEU A 360 -30.99 -5.02 -9.45
N THR A 361 -31.52 -4.42 -8.40
CA THR A 361 -31.31 -3.00 -8.07
C THR A 361 -30.76 -2.86 -6.66
N LEU A 362 -29.85 -1.91 -6.47
CA LEU A 362 -29.22 -1.62 -5.18
C LEU A 362 -29.86 -0.38 -4.56
N SER A 363 -30.02 -0.38 -3.24
CA SER A 363 -30.54 0.77 -2.50
C SER A 363 -30.04 0.80 -1.06
N GLY A 364 -30.11 1.96 -0.41
CA GLY A 364 -29.66 2.11 0.97
C GLY A 364 -28.20 1.71 1.18
N ILE A 365 -27.34 2.04 0.21
CA ILE A 365 -25.90 1.79 0.30
C ILE A 365 -25.34 2.64 1.43
N SER A 366 -24.69 1.99 2.40
CA SER A 366 -24.03 2.61 3.55
C SER A 366 -22.53 2.27 3.52
N LYS A 367 -21.78 2.57 4.59
CA LYS A 367 -20.35 2.15 4.64
C LYS A 367 -20.15 0.66 4.86
N THR A 368 -21.17 -0.09 5.27
CA THR A 368 -21.05 -1.48 5.73
C THR A 368 -22.06 -2.43 5.10
N SER A 369 -23.08 -1.90 4.42
CA SER A 369 -24.20 -2.70 3.94
C SER A 369 -24.94 -2.04 2.78
N LEU A 370 -25.78 -2.83 2.11
CA LEU A 370 -26.71 -2.38 1.09
C LEU A 370 -27.96 -3.26 1.06
N ASN A 371 -29.00 -2.83 0.36
CA ASN A 371 -30.18 -3.63 0.09
C ASN A 371 -30.26 -4.02 -1.38
N PHE A 372 -30.45 -5.31 -1.63
CA PHE A 372 -30.81 -5.86 -2.93
C PHE A 372 -32.32 -5.84 -3.09
N SER A 373 -32.81 -5.18 -4.14
CA SER A 373 -34.18 -5.27 -4.62
C SER A 373 -34.21 -6.11 -5.89
N ILE A 374 -34.89 -7.26 -5.80
CA ILE A 374 -34.76 -8.36 -6.74
C ILE A 374 -36.10 -8.58 -7.45
N THR A 375 -36.08 -8.75 -8.77
CA THR A 375 -37.22 -9.17 -9.58
C THR A 375 -36.91 -10.46 -10.31
N VAL A 376 -37.87 -11.38 -10.36
CA VAL A 376 -37.85 -12.62 -11.15
C VAL A 376 -39.09 -12.67 -12.04
N ALA A 377 -39.13 -13.61 -12.97
CA ALA A 377 -40.27 -13.76 -13.88
C ALA A 377 -41.58 -14.16 -13.17
N ALA A 378 -41.53 -15.13 -12.24
CA ALA A 378 -42.70 -15.66 -11.53
C ALA A 378 -42.28 -16.56 -10.35
N ASN A 379 -43.26 -17.27 -9.77
CA ASN A 379 -43.13 -18.42 -8.87
C ASN A 379 -42.63 -18.14 -7.45
N LEU A 380 -42.35 -16.89 -7.07
CA LEU A 380 -42.14 -16.60 -5.65
C LEU A 380 -43.46 -16.74 -4.88
N VAL A 381 -43.35 -17.01 -3.58
CA VAL A 381 -44.48 -17.03 -2.65
C VAL A 381 -44.26 -15.93 -1.62
N ALA A 382 -45.15 -14.94 -1.60
CA ALA A 382 -45.05 -13.82 -0.68
C ALA A 382 -44.98 -14.30 0.78
N GLY A 383 -44.05 -13.75 1.55
CA GLY A 383 -43.79 -14.11 2.94
C GLY A 383 -42.71 -15.18 3.13
N ASN A 384 -42.38 -15.99 2.11
CA ASN A 384 -41.33 -16.99 2.22
C ASN A 384 -39.95 -16.34 2.37
N ALA A 385 -39.09 -16.98 3.16
CA ALA A 385 -37.66 -16.69 3.17
C ALA A 385 -37.04 -17.10 1.82
N THR A 386 -36.01 -16.37 1.41
CA THR A 386 -35.21 -16.67 0.22
C THR A 386 -33.74 -16.32 0.47
N ARG A 387 -32.84 -16.71 -0.43
CA ARG A 387 -31.46 -16.24 -0.47
C ARG A 387 -31.13 -15.78 -1.87
N LEU A 388 -30.36 -14.70 -1.97
CA LEU A 388 -29.72 -14.27 -3.21
C LEU A 388 -28.42 -15.06 -3.35
N SER A 389 -28.24 -15.75 -4.46
CA SER A 389 -27.06 -16.56 -4.75
C SER A 389 -26.66 -16.49 -6.22
N ASP A 390 -25.55 -17.11 -6.55
CA ASP A 390 -25.14 -17.31 -7.94
C ASP A 390 -26.16 -18.18 -8.69
N ASP A 391 -26.59 -17.74 -9.88
CA ASP A 391 -27.33 -18.57 -10.84
C ASP A 391 -26.38 -19.57 -11.50
N THR A 392 -25.24 -19.06 -11.97
CA THR A 392 -24.12 -19.86 -12.46
C THR A 392 -22.92 -19.66 -11.54
N THR A 393 -22.44 -20.77 -10.98
CA THR A 393 -21.34 -20.83 -10.01
C THR A 393 -20.15 -19.97 -10.41
N GLY A 394 -19.79 -18.99 -9.57
CA GLY A 394 -18.58 -18.21 -9.74
C GLY A 394 -18.66 -17.13 -10.83
N VAL A 395 -19.86 -16.78 -11.33
CA VAL A 395 -20.05 -15.73 -12.34
C VAL A 395 -20.51 -14.41 -11.72
N SER A 396 -21.48 -14.44 -10.80
CA SER A 396 -22.02 -13.22 -10.18
C SER A 396 -20.98 -12.48 -9.35
N ARG A 397 -21.06 -11.14 -9.39
CA ARG A 397 -20.15 -10.23 -8.68
C ARG A 397 -20.89 -9.05 -8.10
N VAL A 398 -20.54 -8.67 -6.88
CA VAL A 398 -20.88 -7.35 -6.31
C VAL A 398 -19.57 -6.67 -5.99
N LYS A 399 -19.24 -5.60 -6.71
CA LYS A 399 -18.00 -4.82 -6.53
C LYS A 399 -18.31 -3.59 -5.68
N ILE A 400 -17.65 -3.46 -4.54
CA ILE A 400 -17.78 -2.34 -3.62
C ILE A 400 -16.50 -1.52 -3.70
N ASP A 401 -16.61 -0.30 -4.21
CA ASP A 401 -15.47 0.58 -4.46
C ASP A 401 -15.61 1.89 -3.67
N ALA A 402 -14.55 2.20 -2.93
CA ALA A 402 -14.37 3.42 -2.16
C ALA A 402 -12.91 3.87 -2.30
N GLU A 403 -12.30 3.70 -3.47
CA GLU A 403 -10.97 4.24 -3.75
C GLU A 403 -10.94 5.78 -3.71
N LEU A 404 -9.74 6.37 -3.70
CA LEU A 404 -9.52 7.77 -3.29
C LEU A 404 -9.89 8.81 -4.33
#